data_AF-A0A7W2A697-F1
#
_entry.id   AF-A0A7W2A697-F1
#
_cell.length_a   1.000
_cell.length_b   1.000
_cell.length_c   1.000
_cell.angle_alpha   90.00
_cell.angle_beta   90.00
_cell.angle_gamma   90.00
#
_symmetry.space_group_name_H-M   'P 1'
#
loop_
_entity.id
_entity.type
_entity.pdbx_description
1 polymer ?
#
loop_
_entity_poly.entity_id
_entity_poly.type
_entity_poly.pdbx_seq_one_letter_code
_entity_poly.pdbx_strand_id
1 'polypeptide(L)' 'MHFKTFLKTCEVDDPMEFDFINDAKSDSRFPDVRTLAALTSYLYHRGAPYQAIEAAEQLWQKYDESRKPQLLV' A
#
# COMPACT_ATOMS: atom_id res chain seq x y z
N MET A 1 7.06 -10.70 -4.59
CA MET A 1 5.71 -10.10 -4.77
C MET A 1 5.88 -8.60 -4.90
N HIS A 2 5.10 -7.93 -5.75
CA HIS A 2 5.07 -6.47 -5.88
C HIS A 2 4.01 -5.86 -4.97
N PHE A 3 4.16 -4.60 -4.54
CA PHE A 3 3.19 -3.95 -3.65
C PHE A 3 1.78 -3.89 -4.27
N LYS A 4 1.70 -3.53 -5.56
CA LYS A 4 0.43 -3.54 -6.30
C LYS A 4 -0.24 -4.91 -6.35
N THR A 5 0.54 -5.99 -6.37
CA THR A 5 0.02 -7.36 -6.30
C THR A 5 -0.43 -7.71 -4.88
N PHE A 6 0.33 -7.29 -3.87
CA PHE A 6 -0.03 -7.47 -2.45
C PHE A 6 -1.38 -6.82 -2.13
N LEU A 7 -1.65 -5.61 -2.60
CA LEU A 7 -2.95 -4.94 -2.41
C LEU A 7 -4.14 -5.71 -2.99
N LYS A 8 -3.91 -6.59 -3.98
CA LYS A 8 -4.96 -7.45 -4.54
C LYS A 8 -5.26 -8.67 -3.67
N THR A 9 -4.31 -9.07 -2.83
CA THR A 9 -4.43 -10.23 -1.93
C THR A 9 -4.82 -9.85 -0.51
N CYS A 10 -4.80 -8.56 -0.16
CA CYS A 10 -5.20 -8.08 1.15
C CYS A 10 -6.72 -8.23 1.35
N GLU A 11 -7.09 -8.99 2.37
CA GLU A 11 -8.37 -8.88 3.05
C GLU A 11 -8.16 -7.95 4.25
N VAL A 12 -8.89 -6.85 4.32
CA VAL A 12 -8.75 -5.84 5.38
C VAL A 12 -10.11 -5.59 6.01
N ASP A 13 -10.12 -5.53 7.34
CA ASP A 13 -11.29 -5.15 8.14
C ASP A 13 -11.29 -3.65 8.47
N ASP A 14 -10.15 -2.97 8.27
CA ASP A 14 -10.02 -1.53 8.50
C ASP A 14 -10.62 -0.74 7.31
N PRO A 15 -11.60 0.15 7.56
CA PRO A 15 -12.26 0.92 6.50
C PRO A 15 -11.33 1.85 5.71
N MET A 16 -10.32 2.44 6.36
CA MET A 16 -9.38 3.34 5.69
C MET A 16 -8.44 2.57 4.76
N GLU A 17 -7.98 1.40 5.20
CA GLU A 17 -7.21 0.50 4.33
C GLU A 17 -8.05 -0.01 3.15
N PHE A 18 -9.32 -0.33 3.40
CA PHE A 18 -10.26 -0.78 2.37
C PHE A 18 -10.46 0.29 1.29
N ASP A 19 -10.72 1.53 1.71
CA ASP A 19 -10.90 2.67 0.79
C ASP A 19 -9.62 2.91 -0.03
N PHE A 20 -8.46 2.93 0.62
CA PHE A 20 -7.17 3.06 -0.08
C PHE A 20 -6.95 1.95 -1.12
N ILE A 21 -7.24 0.69 -0.76
CA ILE A 21 -7.09 -0.44 -1.68
C ILE A 21 -8.01 -0.30 -2.90
N ASN A 22 -9.25 0.15 -2.71
CA ASN A 22 -10.19 0.36 -3.80
C ASN A 22 -9.76 1.49 -4.73
N ASP A 23 -9.27 2.59 -4.17
CA ASP A 23 -8.71 3.70 -4.94
C ASP A 23 -7.49 3.27 -5.74
N ALA A 24 -6.56 2.54 -5.11
CA ALA A 24 -5.35 2.02 -5.76
C ALA A 24 -5.66 0.99 -6.86
N LYS A 25 -6.71 0.17 -6.68
CA LYS A 25 -7.19 -0.78 -7.70
C LYS A 25 -7.83 -0.06 -8.89
N SER A 26 -8.51 1.05 -8.64
CA SER A 26 -9.22 1.84 -9.65
C SER A 26 -8.31 2.82 -10.41
N ASP A 27 -7.19 3.24 -9.81
CA ASP A 27 -6.22 4.13 -10.47
C ASP A 27 -5.36 3.35 -11.49
N SER A 28 -5.68 3.52 -12.77
CA SER A 28 -4.94 2.94 -13.89
C SER A 28 -3.47 3.38 -13.95
N ARG A 29 -3.15 4.54 -13.36
CA ARG A 29 -1.79 5.09 -13.28
C ARG A 29 -1.07 4.71 -11.99
N PHE A 30 -1.69 3.91 -11.12
CA PHE A 30 -1.07 3.50 -9.87
C PHE A 30 0.27 2.79 -10.14
N PRO A 31 1.40 3.35 -9.68
CA PRO A 31 2.72 2.90 -10.05
C PRO A 31 3.10 1.60 -9.34
N ASP A 32 3.97 0.82 -9.96
CA ASP A 32 4.60 -0.33 -9.32
C ASP A 32 5.85 0.11 -8.55
N VAL A 33 5.61 0.72 -7.39
CA VAL A 33 6.64 1.30 -6.51
C VAL A 33 7.38 0.23 -5.70
N ARG A 34 8.67 0.46 -5.47
CA ARG A 34 9.56 -0.46 -4.72
C ARG A 34 9.97 0.03 -3.34
N THR A 35 9.67 1.29 -3.01
CA THR A 35 9.99 1.91 -1.72
C THR A 35 8.79 2.69 -1.20
N LEU A 36 8.71 2.82 0.13
CA LEU A 36 7.68 3.65 0.77
C LEU A 36 7.81 5.11 0.32
N ALA A 37 9.02 5.65 0.23
CA ALA A 37 9.26 7.01 -0.23
C ALA A 37 8.71 7.28 -1.65
N ALA A 38 8.81 6.30 -2.56
CA ALA A 38 8.25 6.43 -3.91
C ALA A 38 6.72 6.37 -3.89
N LEU A 39 6.14 5.54 -3.02
CA LEU A 39 4.68 5.47 -2.80
C LEU A 39 4.14 6.79 -2.25
N THR A 40 4.71 7.29 -1.15
CA THR A 40 4.25 8.53 -0.52
C THR A 40 4.47 9.72 -1.44
N SER A 41 5.61 9.79 -2.14
CA SER A 41 5.84 10.83 -3.16
C SER A 41 4.76 10.81 -4.24
N TYR A 42 4.40 9.63 -4.77
CA TYR A 42 3.30 9.52 -5.73
C TYR A 42 1.98 10.05 -5.15
N LEU A 43 1.61 9.63 -3.94
CA LEU A 43 0.36 10.04 -3.29
C LEU A 43 0.31 11.56 -3.05
N TYR A 44 1.41 12.17 -2.60
CA TYR A 44 1.52 13.62 -2.47
C TYR A 44 1.32 14.33 -3.81
N HIS A 45 1.95 13.86 -4.90
CA HIS A 45 1.79 14.46 -6.24
C HIS A 45 0.36 14.31 -6.79
N ARG A 46 -0.38 13.28 -6.36
CA ARG A 46 -1.79 13.09 -6.74
C ARG A 46 -2.75 13.91 -5.87
N GLY A 47 -2.25 14.61 -4.86
CA GLY A 47 -3.07 15.37 -3.90
C GLY A 47 -3.87 14.47 -2.97
N ALA A 48 -3.34 13.28 -2.64
CA ALA A 48 -4.01 12.37 -1.72
C ALA A 48 -4.15 13.01 -0.32
N PRO A 49 -5.29 12.79 0.37
CA PRO A 49 -5.47 13.29 1.73
C PRO A 49 -4.52 12.56 2.70
N TYR A 50 -4.23 13.19 3.83
CA TYR A 50 -3.33 12.63 4.86
C TYR A 50 -3.73 11.21 5.29
N GLN A 51 -5.03 10.95 5.44
CA GLN A 51 -5.56 9.63 5.84
C GLN A 51 -5.22 8.54 4.81
N ALA A 52 -5.23 8.86 3.52
CA ALA A 52 -4.85 7.91 2.48
C ALA A 52 -3.35 7.62 2.49
N ILE A 53 -2.53 8.60 2.88
CA ILE A 53 -1.08 8.42 3.04
C ILE A 53 -0.80 7.54 4.26
N GLU A 54 -1.48 7.77 5.38
CA GLU A 54 -1.38 6.95 6.58
C GLU A 54 -1.79 5.49 6.32
N ALA A 55 -2.92 5.27 5.64
CA ALA A 55 -3.35 3.93 5.24
C ALA A 55 -2.32 3.24 4.31
N ALA A 56 -1.71 3.99 3.39
CA ALA A 56 -0.66 3.49 2.51
C ALA A 56 0.59 3.05 3.29
N GLU A 57 0.99 3.82 4.30
CA GLU A 57 2.13 3.51 5.18
C GLU A 57 1.89 2.22 5.99
N GLN A 58 0.69 2.08 6.57
CA GLN A 58 0.29 0.87 7.32
C GLN A 58 0.29 -0.36 6.42
N LEU A 59 -0.31 -0.27 5.22
CA LEU A 59 -0.31 -1.37 4.25
C LEU A 59 1.11 -1.69 3.74
N TRP A 60 1.97 -0.69 3.61
CA TRP A 60 3.37 -0.91 3.25
C TRP A 60 4.13 -1.69 4.32
N GLN A 61 3.87 -1.40 5.60
CA GLN A 61 4.46 -2.15 6.70
C GLN A 61 4.04 -3.63 6.65
N LYS A 62 2.74 -3.91 6.47
CA LYS A 62 2.23 -5.29 6.31
C LYS A 62 2.88 -6.00 5.11
N TYR A 63 3.07 -5.28 4.01
CA TYR A 63 3.78 -5.80 2.84
C TYR A 63 5.25 -6.13 3.14
N ASP A 64 5.97 -5.26 3.84
CA ASP A 64 7.37 -5.49 4.22
C ASP A 64 7.49 -6.70 5.16
N GLU A 65 6.58 -6.84 6.12
CA GLU A 65 6.48 -7.99 7.00
C GLU A 65 6.21 -9.28 6.23
N SER A 66 5.30 -9.27 5.24
CA SER A 66 5.03 -10.43 4.38
C SER A 66 6.23 -10.89 3.53
N ARG A 67 7.21 -10.00 3.34
CA ARG A 67 8.43 -10.26 2.55
C ARG A 67 9.61 -10.71 3.38
N LYS A 68 9.56 -10.51 4.70
CA LYS A 68 10.64 -10.99 5.58
C LYS A 68 10.57 -12.51 5.61
N PRO A 69 11.67 -13.22 5.31
CA PRO A 69 11.71 -14.65 5.54
C PRO A 69 11.46 -14.88 7.03
N GLN A 70 10.45 -15.69 7.36
CA GLN A 70 10.21 -16.09 8.74
C GLN A 70 11.48 -16.77 9.24
N LEU A 71 12.25 -16.07 10.07
CA LEU A 71 13.27 -16.72 10.88
C LEU A 71 12.51 -17.58 11.89
N LEU A 72 12.44 -18.88 11.60
CA LEU A 72 12.13 -19.90 12.60
C LEU A 72 13.18 -19.77 13.70
N VAL A 73 12.75 -19.28 14.87
CA VAL A 73 13.48 -19.35 16.14
C VAL A 73 13.10 -20.65 16.84
#